data_AF-A0A679L050-F1
#
_entry.id   AF-A0A679L050-F1
#
_cell.length_a   1.000
_cell.length_b   1.000
_cell.length_c   1.000
_cell.angle_alpha   90.00
_cell.angle_beta   90.00
_cell.angle_gamma   90.00
#
_symmetry.space_group_name_H-M   'P 1'
#
loop_
_entity.id
_entity.type
_entity.pdbx_description
1 polymer ?
#
loop_
_entity_poly.entity_id
_entity_poly.type
_entity_poly.pdbx_seq_one_letter_code
_entity_poly.pdbx_strand_id
1 'polypeptide(L)'
;MKRAEDKIYEEISNEEEYKKLFEEKNDILYIVDVYTKWCGPCLFTFEIINKIYKANFTFTESVKIVAVCAQNIASLKNYDNNSKPFYIILKNGEIIRQIQGCNTPHIFALIDEHLLGTKFK
;
A
#
# COMPACT_ATOMS: atom_id res chain seq x y z
N MET A 1 29.51 -8.90 1.94
CA MET A 1 28.31 -9.11 1.12
C MET A 1 27.43 -7.89 1.28
N LYS A 2 27.23 -7.07 0.24
CA LYS A 2 26.26 -5.96 0.29
C LYS A 2 24.88 -6.61 0.35
N ARG A 3 24.15 -6.45 1.46
CA ARG A 3 22.72 -6.73 1.49
C ARG A 3 22.12 -5.88 0.37
N ALA A 4 21.50 -6.50 -0.63
CA ALA A 4 20.59 -5.76 -1.48
C ALA A 4 19.56 -5.16 -0.52
N GLU A 5 19.44 -3.84 -0.52
CA GLU A 5 18.41 -3.19 0.26
C GLU A 5 17.08 -3.59 -0.37
N ASP A 6 16.37 -4.53 0.25
CA ASP A 6 15.05 -4.96 -0.20
C ASP A 6 14.18 -3.71 -0.36
N LYS A 7 13.73 -3.46 -1.58
CA LYS A 7 12.90 -2.30 -1.91
C LYS A 7 11.65 -2.37 -1.01
N ILE A 8 11.39 -1.32 -0.24
CA ILE A 8 10.34 -1.30 0.80
C ILE A 8 8.93 -1.36 0.19
N TYR A 9 8.82 -1.01 -1.09
CA TYR A 9 7.58 -1.03 -1.86
C TYR A 9 7.83 -1.48 -3.30
N GLU A 10 6.80 -2.07 -3.90
CA GLU A 10 6.72 -2.33 -5.34
C GLU A 10 6.12 -1.10 -6.04
N GLU A 11 6.61 -0.76 -7.22
CA GLU A 11 6.10 0.38 -7.99
C GLU A 11 5.29 -0.12 -9.18
N ILE A 12 4.06 0.36 -9.31
CA ILE A 12 3.20 0.11 -10.45
C ILE A 12 3.11 1.37 -11.29
N SER A 13 3.42 1.21 -12.57
CA SER A 13 3.58 2.33 -13.50
C SER A 13 2.54 2.37 -14.62
N ASN A 14 1.69 1.35 -14.74
CA ASN A 14 0.70 1.24 -15.81
C ASN A 14 -0.63 0.64 -15.35
N GLU A 15 -1.69 0.92 -16.13
CA GLU A 15 -3.08 0.53 -15.82
C GLU A 15 -3.26 -0.99 -15.76
N GLU A 16 -2.53 -1.76 -16.56
CA GLU A 16 -2.67 -3.22 -16.60
C GLU A 16 -2.19 -3.86 -15.31
N GLU A 17 -1.02 -3.48 -14.83
CA GLU A 17 -0.51 -3.91 -13.51
C GLU A 17 -1.41 -3.46 -12.37
N TYR A 18 -1.92 -2.23 -12.42
CA TYR A 18 -2.85 -1.74 -11.40
C TYR A 18 -4.13 -2.58 -11.36
N LYS A 19 -4.68 -2.97 -12.52
CA LYS A 19 -5.85 -3.85 -12.61
C LYS A 19 -5.59 -5.25 -12.09
N LYS A 20 -4.40 -5.81 -12.31
CA LYS A 20 -4.03 -7.15 -11.80
C LYS A 20 -4.18 -7.25 -10.29
N LEU A 21 -3.93 -6.18 -9.54
CA LEU A 21 -4.16 -6.18 -8.08
C LEU A 21 -5.61 -6.57 -7.71
N PHE A 22 -6.59 -6.19 -8.55
CA PHE A 22 -8.01 -6.48 -8.33
C PHE A 22 -8.42 -7.88 -8.80
N GLU A 23 -7.61 -8.51 -9.65
CA GLU A 23 -7.81 -9.87 -10.12
C GLU A 23 -7.23 -10.90 -9.15
N GLU A 24 -6.26 -10.49 -8.32
CA GLU A 24 -5.66 -11.36 -7.32
C GLU A 24 -6.63 -11.72 -6.18
N LYS A 25 -7.02 -12.99 -6.16
CA LYS A 25 -7.84 -13.61 -5.10
C LYS A 25 -6.96 -14.38 -4.13
N ASN A 26 -6.13 -13.65 -3.39
CA ASN A 26 -5.27 -14.18 -2.32
C ASN A 26 -5.55 -13.47 -0.99
N ASP A 27 -4.96 -14.00 0.09
CA ASP A 27 -5.09 -13.42 1.43
C ASP A 27 -4.08 -12.28 1.68
N ILE A 28 -3.45 -11.73 0.63
CA ILE A 28 -2.49 -10.62 0.78
C ILE A 28 -3.25 -9.32 0.98
N LEU A 29 -2.82 -8.54 1.99
CA LEU A 29 -3.23 -7.17 2.19
C LEU A 29 -2.31 -6.22 1.43
N TYR A 30 -2.88 -5.51 0.47
CA TYR A 30 -2.19 -4.51 -0.33
C TYR A 30 -2.40 -3.11 0.27
N ILE A 31 -1.30 -2.43 0.59
CA ILE A 31 -1.26 -1.03 0.99
C ILE A 31 -0.82 -0.22 -0.23
N VAL A 32 -1.77 0.32 -0.97
CA VAL A 32 -1.52 1.05 -2.21
C VAL A 32 -1.44 2.54 -1.93
N ASP A 33 -0.24 3.12 -2.01
CA ASP A 33 -0.01 4.56 -1.96
C ASP A 33 -0.20 5.19 -3.33
N VAL A 34 -1.26 5.96 -3.50
CA VAL A 34 -1.56 6.70 -4.70
C VAL A 34 -0.94 8.09 -4.59
N TYR A 35 0.13 8.30 -5.35
CA TYR A 35 0.94 9.50 -5.30
C TYR A 35 0.89 10.29 -6.62
N THR A 36 1.42 11.51 -6.63
CA THR A 36 1.58 12.35 -7.82
C THR A 36 3.07 12.56 -8.12
N LYS A 37 3.45 12.81 -9.39
CA LYS A 37 4.87 12.91 -9.77
C LYS A 37 5.64 13.97 -8.99
N TRP A 38 4.96 15.01 -8.53
CA TRP A 38 5.56 16.13 -7.81
C TRP A 38 5.72 15.86 -6.31
N CYS A 39 4.89 15.02 -5.69
CA CYS A 39 5.03 14.66 -4.27
C CYS A 39 5.79 13.35 -4.06
N GLY A 40 5.75 12.44 -5.04
CA GLY A 40 6.32 11.10 -4.93
C GLY A 40 5.61 10.22 -3.89
N PRO A 41 6.00 8.94 -3.79
CA PRO A 41 5.46 8.05 -2.78
C PRO A 41 5.86 8.48 -1.37
N CYS A 42 5.00 8.19 -0.40
CA CYS A 42 5.21 8.54 0.99
C CYS A 42 6.20 7.58 1.68
N LEU A 43 7.49 7.81 1.45
CA LEU A 43 8.59 7.00 2.00
C LEU A 43 8.55 6.90 3.52
N PHE A 44 8.14 7.97 4.20
CA PHE A 44 8.06 8.00 5.67
C PHE A 44 7.10 6.93 6.22
N THR A 45 5.91 6.79 5.64
CA THR A 45 4.94 5.76 6.05
C THR A 45 5.52 4.37 5.84
N PHE A 46 6.18 4.14 4.70
CA PHE A 46 6.78 2.85 4.36
C PHE A 46 7.92 2.47 5.32
N GLU A 47 8.78 3.43 5.66
CA GLU A 47 9.86 3.22 6.62
C GLU A 47 9.33 2.85 8.01
N ILE A 48 8.26 3.50 8.47
CA ILE A 48 7.69 3.16 9.78
C ILE A 48 7.04 1.79 9.76
N ILE A 49 6.23 1.46 8.75
CA ILE A 49 5.64 0.12 8.60
C ILE A 49 6.76 -0.93 8.63
N ASN A 50 7.80 -0.74 7.82
CA ASN A 50 8.93 -1.64 7.77
C ASN A 50 9.65 -1.73 9.13
N LYS A 51 9.88 -0.61 9.83
CA LYS A 51 10.51 -0.62 11.16
C LYS A 51 9.73 -1.41 12.20
N ILE A 52 8.39 -1.36 12.15
CA ILE A 52 7.52 -2.04 13.11
C ILE A 52 7.36 -3.52 12.76
N TYR A 53 7.14 -3.84 11.48
CA TYR A 53 6.68 -5.16 11.06
C TYR A 53 7.71 -6.03 10.34
N LYS A 54 8.87 -5.50 9.90
CA LYS A 54 9.84 -6.27 9.09
C LYS A 54 10.36 -7.54 9.78
N ALA A 55 10.40 -7.56 11.12
CA ALA A 55 10.82 -8.75 11.86
C ALA A 55 9.73 -9.84 11.96
N ASN A 56 8.48 -9.51 11.59
CA ASN A 56 7.37 -10.45 11.59
C ASN A 56 7.32 -11.18 10.23
N PHE A 57 7.58 -12.49 10.25
CA PHE A 57 7.59 -13.32 9.05
C PHE A 57 6.22 -13.37 8.36
N THR A 58 5.13 -13.44 9.13
CA THR A 58 3.77 -13.42 8.59
C THR A 58 3.50 -12.13 7.84
N PHE A 59 3.95 -10.99 8.37
CA PHE A 59 3.83 -9.70 7.67
C PHE A 59 4.53 -9.71 6.32
N THR A 60 5.75 -10.24 6.25
CA THR A 60 6.52 -10.27 4.99
C THR A 60 5.88 -11.15 3.91
N GLU A 61 5.05 -12.14 4.29
CA GLU A 61 4.33 -13.00 3.35
C GLU A 61 2.92 -12.51 3.02
N SER A 62 2.27 -11.78 3.95
CA SER A 62 0.85 -11.45 3.85
C SER A 62 0.55 -9.96 3.60
N VAL A 63 1.54 -9.07 3.67
CA VAL A 63 1.34 -7.63 3.42
C VAL A 63 2.30 -7.15 2.34
N LYS A 64 1.75 -6.46 1.33
CA LYS A 64 2.53 -5.83 0.26
C LYS A 64 2.27 -4.33 0.22
N ILE A 65 3.35 -3.56 0.14
CA ILE A 65 3.29 -2.11 -0.04
C ILE A 65 3.51 -1.82 -1.52
N VAL A 66 2.59 -1.07 -2.12
CA VAL A 66 2.63 -0.73 -3.54
C VAL A 66 2.53 0.79 -3.68
N ALA A 67 3.36 1.38 -4.53
CA ALA A 67 3.28 2.78 -4.90
C ALA A 67 2.76 2.93 -6.33
N VAL A 68 1.78 3.81 -6.53
CA VAL A 68 1.10 4.02 -7.80
C VAL A 68 1.04 5.51 -8.12
N CYS A 69 1.56 5.91 -9.27
CA CYS A 69 1.45 7.29 -9.73
C CYS A 69 0.08 7.54 -10.38
N ALA A 70 -0.75 8.37 -9.78
CA ALA A 70 -2.09 8.73 -10.28
C ALA A 70 -2.07 9.26 -11.71
N GLN A 71 -0.99 9.93 -12.11
CA GLN A 71 -0.83 10.49 -13.46
C GLN A 71 -0.53 9.44 -14.54
N ASN A 72 -0.15 8.21 -14.15
CA ASN A 72 0.13 7.12 -15.08
C ASN A 72 -1.06 6.14 -15.21
N ILE A 73 -2.06 6.25 -14.32
CA ILE A 73 -3.19 5.31 -14.23
C ILE A 73 -4.48 6.08 -14.56
N ALA A 74 -5.14 5.72 -15.66
CA ALA A 74 -6.33 6.40 -16.13
C ALA A 74 -7.48 6.34 -15.12
N SER A 75 -7.61 5.22 -14.40
CA SER A 75 -8.63 5.04 -13.36
C SER A 75 -8.37 5.86 -12.08
N LEU A 76 -7.16 6.37 -11.89
CA LEU A 76 -6.77 7.19 -10.73
C LEU A 76 -6.65 8.69 -11.05
N LYS A 77 -7.07 9.12 -12.25
CA LYS A 77 -6.93 10.51 -12.70
C LYS A 77 -7.54 11.54 -11.74
N ASN A 78 -8.60 11.19 -11.01
CA ASN A 78 -9.21 12.07 -10.00
C ASN A 78 -8.29 12.39 -8.80
N TYR A 79 -7.16 11.71 -8.67
CA TYR A 79 -6.15 11.90 -7.62
C TYR A 79 -4.89 12.61 -8.13
N ASP A 80 -4.84 13.06 -9.40
CA ASP A 80 -3.66 13.66 -10.03
C ASP A 80 -3.23 15.01 -9.43
N ASN A 81 -4.12 15.68 -8.70
CA ASN A 81 -3.88 16.96 -8.04
C ASN A 81 -3.88 16.87 -6.50
N ASN A 82 -3.87 15.66 -5.94
CA ASN A 82 -3.82 15.51 -4.49
C ASN A 82 -2.44 15.86 -3.94
N SER A 83 -2.44 16.71 -2.91
CA SER A 83 -1.24 17.15 -2.19
C SER A 83 -0.96 16.41 -0.89
N LYS A 84 -1.85 15.48 -0.54
CA LYS A 84 -1.76 14.65 0.66
C LYS A 84 -1.69 13.18 0.27
N PRO A 85 -1.03 12.32 1.07
CA PRO A 85 -1.02 10.89 0.83
C PRO A 85 -2.44 10.35 0.68
N PHE A 86 -2.63 9.42 -0.25
CA PHE A 86 -3.90 8.72 -0.41
C PHE A 86 -3.63 7.24 -0.51
N TYR A 87 -4.15 6.48 0.46
CA TYR A 87 -3.96 5.04 0.51
C TYR A 87 -5.25 4.32 0.15
N ILE A 88 -5.13 3.34 -0.74
CA ILE A 88 -6.16 2.35 -0.99
C ILE A 88 -5.70 1.05 -0.32
N ILE A 89 -6.50 0.54 0.59
CA ILE A 89 -6.26 -0.75 1.23
C ILE A 89 -7.11 -1.78 0.50
N LEU A 90 -6.45 -2.77 -0.09
CA LEU A 90 -7.05 -3.75 -0.98
C LEU A 90 -6.77 -5.15 -0.43
N LYS A 91 -7.77 -6.03 -0.50
CA LYS A 91 -7.64 -7.45 -0.13
C LYS A 91 -8.59 -8.29 -0.98
N ASN A 92 -8.14 -9.44 -1.47
CA ASN A 92 -8.95 -10.34 -2.29
C ASN A 92 -9.63 -9.64 -3.49
N GLY A 93 -8.93 -8.68 -4.08
CA GLY A 93 -9.42 -7.86 -5.19
C GLY A 93 -10.53 -6.85 -4.84
N GLU A 94 -10.80 -6.60 -3.56
CA GLU A 94 -11.79 -5.62 -3.09
C GLU A 94 -11.14 -4.51 -2.27
N ILE A 95 -11.61 -3.28 -2.45
CA ILE A 95 -11.18 -2.14 -1.64
C ILE A 95 -11.83 -2.27 -0.27
N ILE A 96 -11.03 -2.55 0.74
CA ILE A 96 -11.53 -2.63 2.11
C ILE A 96 -11.64 -1.26 2.76
N ARG A 97 -10.69 -0.35 2.45
CA ARG A 97 -10.64 1.01 3.00
C ARG A 97 -9.92 1.97 2.06
N GLN A 98 -10.29 3.25 2.17
CA GLN A 98 -9.58 4.37 1.57
C GLN A 98 -9.19 5.35 2.68
N ILE A 99 -7.93 5.76 2.71
CA ILE A 99 -7.40 6.63 3.76
C ILE A 99 -6.80 7.86 3.10
N GLN A 100 -7.34 9.03 3.45
CA GLN A 100 -6.80 10.31 3.00
C GLN A 100 -5.91 10.92 4.07
N GLY A 101 -4.76 11.46 3.65
CA GLY A 101 -3.79 12.08 4.51
C GLY A 101 -2.92 11.09 5.27
N CYS A 102 -2.06 11.64 6.12
CA CYS A 102 -1.14 10.86 6.95
C CYS A 102 -1.89 10.32 8.19
N ASN A 103 -2.65 9.24 8.02
CA ASN A 103 -3.27 8.51 9.12
C ASN A 103 -2.61 7.13 9.27
N THR A 104 -1.30 7.17 9.58
CA THR A 104 -0.49 5.97 9.79
C THR A 104 -1.03 5.04 10.90
N PRO A 105 -1.58 5.54 12.03
CA PRO A 105 -2.17 4.66 13.05
C PRO A 105 -3.32 3.81 12.51
N HIS A 106 -4.15 4.35 11.62
CA HIS A 106 -5.24 3.58 11.00
C HIS A 106 -4.71 2.49 10.06
N ILE A 107 -3.61 2.76 9.35
CA ILE A 107 -2.92 1.74 8.54
C ILE A 107 -2.40 0.61 9.43
N PHE A 108 -1.80 0.92 10.57
CA PHE A 108 -1.33 -0.09 11.53
C PHE A 108 -2.47 -0.94 12.06
N ALA A 109 -3.60 -0.33 12.43
CA ALA A 109 -4.76 -1.08 12.89
C ALA A 109 -5.26 -2.09 11.84
N LEU A 110 -5.25 -1.73 10.55
CA LEU A 110 -5.63 -2.62 9.46
C LEU A 110 -4.61 -3.74 9.23
N ILE A 111 -3.31 -3.44 9.37
CA ILE A 111 -2.25 -4.46 9.33
C ILE A 111 -2.44 -5.44 10.50
N ASP A 112 -2.58 -4.93 11.72
CA ASP A 112 -2.75 -5.76 12.92
C ASP A 112 -4.01 -6.63 12.83
N GLU A 113 -5.14 -6.08 12.41
CA GLU A 113 -6.38 -6.83 12.14
C GLU A 113 -6.15 -7.97 11.15
N HIS A 114 -5.40 -7.70 10.08
CA HIS A 114 -5.10 -8.70 9.08
C HIS A 114 -4.17 -9.80 9.61
N LEU A 115 -3.12 -9.45 10.35
CA LEU A 115 -2.15 -10.40 10.91
C LEU A 115 -2.75 -11.25 12.04
N LEU A 116 -3.65 -10.68 12.84
CA LEU A 116 -4.32 -11.37 13.97
C LEU A 116 -5.61 -12.07 13.54
N GLY A 117 -6.10 -11.85 12.31
CA GLY A 117 -7.38 -12.39 11.82
C GLY A 117 -8.60 -11.86 12.59
N THR A 118 -8.50 -10.71 13.25
CA THR A 118 -9.51 -10.21 14.18
C THR A 118 -10.10 -8.89 13.71
N LYS A 119 -11.40 -8.84 13.42
CA LYS A 119 -12.09 -7.58 13.10
C LYS A 119 -12.28 -6.75 14.37
N PHE A 120 -11.66 -5.58 14.47
CA PHE A 120 -11.99 -4.62 15.52
C PHE A 120 -13.33 -3.97 15.15
N LYS A 121 -14.38 -4.31 15.92
CA LYS A 121 -15.74 -3.77 15.78
C LYS A 121 -15.83 -2.32 16.23
#